data_AF-A0A841ZML5-F1
#
_entry.id   AF-A0A841ZML5-F1
#
_cell.length_a   1.000
_cell.length_b   1.000
_cell.length_c   1.000
_cell.angle_alpha   90.00
_cell.angle_beta   90.00
_cell.angle_gamma   90.00
#
_symmetry.space_group_name_H-M   'P 1'
#
loop_
_entity.id
_entity.type
_entity.pdbx_description
1 polymer ?
#
loop_
_entity_poly.entity_id
_entity_poly.type
_entity_poly.pdbx_seq_one_letter_code
_entity_poly.pdbx_strand_id
1 'polypeptide(L)'
;MNQSLAHLQMFDYLLKKYRDKDVFPDSKMVVEIDGKLWAGDFIHLDDCQIVEIDWDDQRYTRVPKTRAAINDGFDMNIQNSNVNVSENRLDAKLAKIKNLEILYQEIMQFVSQIKNESTSLKPYLYGAYCLDTRVKLPFLDVTGKSIQVVALSK
;
A
#
# COMPACT_ATOMS: atom_id res chain seq x y z
N MET A 1 -10.27 1.60 -14.34
CA MET A 1 -10.00 2.80 -13.51
C MET A 1 -8.50 2.82 -13.27
N ASN A 2 -7.79 3.83 -13.76
CA ASN A 2 -6.39 4.01 -13.36
C ASN A 2 -6.36 4.38 -11.88
N GLN A 3 -5.54 3.69 -11.10
CA GLN A 3 -5.34 4.04 -9.69
C GLN A 3 -4.17 5.01 -9.60
N SER A 4 -4.37 6.09 -8.84
CA SER A 4 -3.28 7.01 -8.53
C SER A 4 -2.23 6.30 -7.66
N LEU A 5 -0.99 6.79 -7.69
CA LEU A 5 0.05 6.31 -6.77
C LEU A 5 -0.38 6.43 -5.30
N ALA A 6 -1.09 7.51 -4.95
CA ALA A 6 -1.61 7.70 -3.61
C ALA A 6 -2.57 6.57 -3.22
N HIS A 7 -3.49 6.17 -4.12
CA HIS A 7 -4.39 5.04 -3.88
C HIS A 7 -3.64 3.72 -3.67
N LEU A 8 -2.60 3.46 -4.45
CA LEU A 8 -1.76 2.27 -4.28
C LEU A 8 -1.05 2.25 -2.92
N GLN A 9 -0.52 3.40 -2.50
CA GLN A 9 0.14 3.54 -1.19
C GLN A 9 -0.86 3.40 -0.03
N MET A 10 -2.09 3.94 -0.17
CA MET A 10 -3.17 3.73 0.82
C MET A 10 -3.56 2.25 0.93
N PHE A 11 -3.70 1.58 -0.22
CA PHE A 11 -4.01 0.15 -0.26
C PHE A 11 -2.94 -0.64 0.48
N ASP A 12 -1.67 -0.40 0.12
CA ASP A 12 -0.53 -1.08 0.74
C ASP A 12 -0.47 -0.85 2.26
N TYR A 13 -0.78 0.37 2.71
CA TYR A 13 -0.90 0.69 4.13
C TYR A 13 -1.96 -0.15 4.84
N LEU A 14 -3.17 -0.19 4.31
CA LEU A 14 -4.27 -0.94 4.90
C LEU A 14 -3.97 -2.44 4.94
N LEU A 15 -3.44 -2.97 3.83
CA LEU A 15 -3.04 -4.37 3.73
C LEU A 15 -1.96 -4.72 4.75
N LYS A 16 -0.97 -3.86 5.00
CA LYS A 16 0.09 -4.13 5.97
C LYS A 16 -0.34 -3.95 7.42
N LYS A 17 -1.17 -2.94 7.69
CA LYS A 17 -1.53 -2.57 9.06
C LYS A 17 -2.67 -3.40 9.62
N TYR A 18 -3.68 -3.72 8.81
CA TYR A 18 -4.97 -4.23 9.30
C TYR A 18 -5.35 -5.62 8.77
N ARG A 19 -4.59 -6.22 7.86
CA ARG A 19 -4.85 -7.61 7.49
C ARG A 19 -4.64 -8.53 8.68
N ASP A 20 -5.36 -9.65 8.66
CA ASP A 20 -5.04 -10.76 9.55
C ASP A 20 -3.71 -11.39 9.14
N LYS A 21 -2.68 -11.22 9.98
CA LYS A 21 -1.33 -11.74 9.70
C LYS A 21 -1.21 -13.25 9.88
N ASP A 22 -2.10 -13.88 10.64
CA ASP A 22 -2.10 -15.33 10.82
C ASP A 22 -2.65 -16.03 9.57
N VAL A 23 -3.58 -15.37 8.89
CA VAL A 23 -4.23 -15.89 7.67
C VAL A 23 -3.47 -15.47 6.41
N PHE A 24 -2.94 -14.25 6.40
CA PHE A 24 -2.28 -13.62 5.27
C PHE A 24 -0.89 -13.09 5.66
N PRO A 25 0.08 -13.97 6.02
CA PRO A 25 1.37 -13.54 6.54
C PRO A 25 2.16 -12.72 5.51
N ASP A 26 2.18 -13.18 4.26
CA ASP A 26 3.05 -12.64 3.20
C ASP A 26 2.28 -12.01 2.03
N SER A 27 0.99 -11.74 2.20
CA SER A 27 0.19 -11.14 1.13
C SER A 27 0.71 -9.77 0.71
N LYS A 28 0.95 -9.64 -0.59
CA LYS A 28 1.41 -8.42 -1.27
C LYS A 28 0.49 -8.09 -2.43
N MET A 29 0.51 -6.83 -2.85
CA MET A 29 -0.14 -6.44 -4.09
C MET A 29 0.65 -6.93 -5.29
N VAL A 30 -0.07 -7.42 -6.29
CA VAL A 30 0.44 -7.65 -7.64
C VAL A 30 -0.12 -6.55 -8.53
N VAL A 31 0.78 -5.82 -9.17
CA VAL A 31 0.45 -4.70 -10.04
C VAL A 31 0.97 -4.94 -11.45
N GLU A 32 0.25 -4.43 -12.44
CA GLU A 32 0.71 -4.34 -13.82
C GLU A 32 1.37 -2.99 -14.05
N ILE A 33 2.59 -3.01 -14.58
CA ILE A 33 3.37 -1.83 -14.97
C ILE A 33 4.00 -2.12 -16.34
N ASP A 34 3.66 -1.31 -17.34
CA ASP A 34 4.17 -1.43 -18.72
C ASP A 34 3.97 -2.85 -19.31
N GLY A 35 2.82 -3.47 -19.06
CA GLY A 35 2.46 -4.81 -19.56
C GLY A 35 3.17 -5.97 -18.85
N LYS A 36 3.85 -5.71 -17.73
CA LYS A 36 4.52 -6.73 -16.91
C LYS A 36 3.93 -6.76 -15.51
N LEU A 37 3.89 -7.96 -14.92
CA LEU A 37 3.41 -8.14 -13.56
C LEU A 37 4.55 -7.98 -12.56
N TRP A 38 4.32 -7.16 -11.55
CA TRP A 38 5.25 -6.85 -10.48
C TRP A 38 4.60 -7.07 -9.12
N ALA A 39 5.39 -7.61 -8.19
CA ALA A 39 5.06 -7.64 -6.77
C ALA A 39 6.10 -6.82 -6.00
N GLY A 40 5.70 -6.18 -4.91
CA GLY A 40 6.59 -5.36 -4.11
C GLY A 40 5.83 -4.55 -3.07
N ASP A 41 6.50 -3.55 -2.53
CA ASP A 41 6.01 -2.72 -1.44
C ASP A 41 6.03 -1.25 -1.90
N PHE A 42 4.87 -0.57 -1.92
CA PHE A 42 4.83 0.88 -2.22
C PHE A 42 5.19 1.73 -1.01
N ILE A 43 5.04 1.16 0.19
CA ILE A 43 5.50 1.75 1.44
C ILE A 43 6.28 0.74 2.27
N HIS A 44 7.26 1.21 3.03
CA HIS A 44 7.76 0.46 4.18
C HIS A 44 7.02 0.93 5.42
N LEU A 45 6.43 -0.01 6.14
CA LEU A 45 5.71 0.25 7.38
C LEU A 45 6.48 -0.38 8.53
N ASP A 46 6.96 0.45 9.45
CA ASP A 46 7.62 0.05 10.68
C ASP A 46 6.70 0.40 11.85
N ASP A 47 6.04 -0.63 12.38
CA ASP A 47 4.91 -0.53 13.31
C ASP A 47 3.77 0.40 12.83
N CYS A 48 3.83 1.69 13.19
CA CYS A 48 2.85 2.71 12.83
C CYS A 48 3.42 3.82 11.94
N GLN A 49 4.73 3.79 11.65
CA GLN A 49 5.43 4.82 10.91
C GLN A 49 5.76 4.34 9.51
N ILE A 50 5.55 5.23 8.54
CA ILE A 50 6.00 5.00 7.17
C ILE A 50 7.48 5.35 7.14
N VAL A 51 8.31 4.53 6.52
CA VAL A 51 9.74 4.78 6.41
C VAL A 51 10.10 4.94 4.94
N GLU A 52 10.60 6.10 4.58
CA GLU A 52 11.26 6.27 3.28
C GLU A 52 12.75 5.98 3.42
N ILE A 53 13.31 5.42 2.35
CA ILE A 53 14.75 5.24 2.25
C ILE A 53 15.28 6.37 1.38
N ASP A 54 16.18 7.16 1.95
CA ASP A 54 16.95 8.14 1.20
C ASP A 54 18.35 7.60 0.94
N TRP A 55 18.78 7.70 -0.31
CA TRP A 55 20.08 7.21 -0.74
C TRP A 55 20.94 8.43 -1.02
N ASP A 56 22.00 8.59 -0.24
CA ASP A 56 23.12 9.48 -0.55
C ASP A 56 24.30 8.60 -1.00
N ASP A 57 25.28 9.17 -1.69
CA ASP A 57 26.42 8.50 -2.32
C ASP A 57 27.22 7.61 -1.35
N GLN A 58 27.05 7.80 -0.04
CA GLN A 58 27.80 7.09 1.00
C GLN A 58 26.94 6.34 2.02
N ARG A 59 25.63 6.63 2.13
CA ARG A 59 24.77 6.09 3.19
C ARG A 59 23.31 5.99 2.76
N TYR A 60 22.60 5.03 3.31
CA TYR A 60 21.14 5.04 3.30
C TYR A 60 20.61 5.60 4.61
N THR A 61 19.66 6.52 4.54
CA THR A 61 19.00 7.13 5.70
C THR A 61 17.53 6.70 5.72
N ARG A 62 17.05 6.24 6.88
CA ARG A 62 15.63 5.98 7.11
C ARG A 62 14.97 7.29 7.53
N VAL A 63 13.99 7.75 6.76
CA VAL A 63 13.25 8.98 7.01
C VAL A 63 11.83 8.62 7.43
N PRO A 64 11.49 8.73 8.73
CA PRO A 64 10.14 8.49 9.20
C PRO A 64 9.16 9.52 8.64
N LYS A 65 7.99 9.04 8.21
CA LYS A 65 6.87 9.82 7.69
C LYS A 65 5.60 9.43 8.43
N THR A 66 4.69 10.39 8.57
CA THR A 66 3.35 10.16 9.10
C THR A 66 2.42 9.64 8.01
N ARG A 67 1.26 9.09 8.39
CA ARG A 67 0.25 8.62 7.43
C ARG A 67 -0.29 9.74 6.53
N ALA A 68 -0.37 10.96 7.05
CA ALA A 68 -0.69 12.17 6.29
C ALA A 68 0.20 12.37 5.06
N ALA A 69 1.45 11.88 5.10
CA ALA A 69 2.35 11.93 3.95
C ALA A 69 1.85 11.10 2.75
N ILE A 70 1.09 10.02 2.98
CA ILE A 70 0.37 9.30 1.91
C ILE A 70 -0.70 10.23 1.34
N ASN A 71 -1.59 10.71 2.21
CA ASN A 71 -2.70 11.60 1.87
C ASN A 71 -3.44 12.05 3.13
N ASP A 72 -3.69 13.35 3.28
CA ASP A 72 -4.38 13.91 4.46
C ASP A 72 -5.83 13.43 4.59
N GLY A 73 -6.55 13.31 3.46
CA GLY A 73 -7.94 12.85 3.45
C GLY A 73 -8.06 11.38 3.86
N PHE A 74 -7.09 10.56 3.44
CA PHE A 74 -6.96 9.19 3.92
C PHE A 74 -6.70 9.15 5.42
N ASP A 75 -5.74 9.93 5.93
CA ASP A 75 -5.42 9.92 7.36
C ASP A 75 -6.63 10.31 8.23
N MET A 76 -7.34 11.37 7.85
CA MET A 76 -8.56 11.80 8.54
C MET A 76 -9.64 10.72 8.53
N ASN A 77 -9.84 10.02 7.40
CA ASN A 77 -10.83 8.95 7.32
C ASN A 77 -10.47 7.74 8.20
N ILE A 78 -9.19 7.42 8.34
CA ILE A 78 -8.73 6.38 9.28
C ILE A 78 -8.91 6.82 10.73
N GLN A 79 -8.64 8.09 11.05
CA GLN A 79 -8.87 8.61 12.39
C GLN A 79 -10.37 8.55 12.74
N ASN A 80 -11.24 9.01 11.84
CA ASN A 80 -12.69 8.99 12.03
C ASN A 80 -13.25 7.56 12.16
N SER A 81 -12.72 6.60 11.39
CA SER A 81 -13.19 5.21 11.47
C SER A 81 -12.79 4.54 12.79
N ASN A 82 -11.67 4.93 13.40
CA ASN A 82 -11.17 4.37 14.66
C ASN A 82 -11.79 5.00 15.91
N VAL A 83 -12.26 6.25 15.84
CA VAL A 83 -12.94 6.95 16.95
C VAL A 83 -14.37 6.45 17.16
N ASN A 84 -15.01 5.89 16.12
CA ASN A 84 -16.31 5.25 16.26
C ASN A 84 -16.16 3.95 17.07
N VAL A 85 -16.66 3.94 18.31
CA VAL A 85 -16.60 2.82 19.29
C VAL A 85 -17.49 1.62 18.89
N SER A 86 -17.87 1.51 17.62
CA SER A 86 -18.77 0.46 17.12
C SER A 86 -18.00 -0.65 16.39
N GLU A 87 -18.66 -1.78 16.17
CA GLU A 87 -18.16 -2.94 15.40
C GLU A 87 -17.74 -2.62 13.95
N ASN A 88 -17.97 -1.38 13.50
CA ASN A 88 -17.66 -0.89 12.16
C ASN A 88 -16.27 -0.25 12.03
N ARG A 89 -15.41 -0.34 13.05
CA ARG A 89 -14.02 0.13 12.91
C ARG A 89 -13.34 -0.60 11.76
N LEU A 90 -12.62 0.16 10.93
CA LEU A 90 -11.97 -0.37 9.74
C LEU A 90 -10.96 -1.46 10.08
N ASP A 91 -10.20 -1.27 11.17
CA ASP A 91 -9.22 -2.25 11.64
C ASP A 91 -9.89 -3.58 12.02
N ALA A 92 -10.97 -3.54 12.81
CA ALA A 92 -11.72 -4.71 13.21
C ALA A 92 -12.40 -5.40 12.01
N LYS A 93 -12.89 -4.62 11.04
CA LYS A 93 -13.50 -5.16 9.82
C LYS A 93 -12.48 -5.93 8.98
N LEU A 94 -11.35 -5.31 8.66
CA LEU A 94 -10.32 -5.93 7.81
C LEU A 94 -9.65 -7.14 8.48
N ALA A 95 -9.41 -7.06 9.79
CA ALA A 95 -8.78 -8.16 10.55
C ALA A 95 -9.66 -9.41 10.67
N LYS A 96 -10.99 -9.30 10.51
CA LYS A 96 -11.92 -10.45 10.55
C LYS A 96 -12.02 -11.19 9.22
N ILE A 97 -11.58 -10.58 8.12
CA ILE A 97 -11.72 -11.16 6.79
C ILE A 97 -10.74 -12.33 6.63
N LYS A 98 -11.25 -13.49 6.22
CA LYS A 98 -10.46 -14.72 5.99
C LYS A 98 -10.34 -15.09 4.52
N ASN A 99 -11.04 -14.39 3.63
CA ASN A 99 -11.00 -14.59 2.19
C ASN A 99 -10.24 -13.43 1.52
N LEU A 100 -9.23 -13.76 0.71
CA LEU A 100 -8.33 -12.78 0.10
C LEU A 100 -9.03 -11.87 -0.91
N GLU A 101 -10.00 -12.39 -1.66
CA GLU A 101 -10.79 -11.61 -2.63
C GLU A 101 -11.67 -10.61 -1.92
N ILE A 102 -12.32 -11.02 -0.82
CA ILE A 102 -13.11 -10.10 0.02
C ILE A 102 -12.21 -9.02 0.61
N LEU A 103 -11.01 -9.38 1.08
CA LEU A 103 -10.04 -8.41 1.62
C LEU A 103 -9.64 -7.39 0.55
N TYR A 104 -9.36 -7.85 -0.67
CA TYR A 104 -9.04 -6.99 -1.80
C TYR A 104 -10.17 -6.00 -2.10
N GLN A 105 -11.40 -6.50 -2.23
CA GLN A 105 -12.56 -5.65 -2.55
C GLN A 105 -12.84 -4.62 -1.47
N GLU A 106 -12.70 -4.99 -0.19
CA GLU A 106 -12.95 -4.11 0.95
C GLU A 106 -11.93 -2.98 1.05
N ILE A 107 -10.64 -3.29 0.90
CA ILE A 107 -9.59 -2.28 0.86
C ILE A 107 -9.81 -1.37 -0.35
N MET A 108 -10.11 -1.94 -1.52
CA MET A 108 -10.30 -1.16 -2.73
C MET A 108 -11.50 -0.22 -2.64
N GLN A 109 -12.61 -0.71 -2.07
CA GLN A 109 -13.80 0.11 -1.84
C GLN A 109 -13.46 1.29 -0.93
N PHE A 110 -12.73 1.08 0.17
CA PHE A 110 -12.33 2.15 1.07
C PHE A 110 -11.43 3.19 0.37
N VAL A 111 -10.40 2.72 -0.34
CA VAL A 111 -9.43 3.59 -1.03
C VAL A 111 -10.12 4.41 -2.12
N SER A 112 -11.07 3.83 -2.87
CA SER A 112 -11.79 4.52 -3.95
C SER A 112 -12.67 5.68 -3.48
N GLN A 113 -12.99 5.76 -2.19
CA GLN A 113 -13.74 6.89 -1.62
C GLN A 113 -12.87 8.13 -1.44
N ILE A 114 -11.54 7.99 -1.45
CA ILE A 114 -10.60 9.10 -1.30
C ILE A 114 -10.40 9.77 -2.67
N LYS A 115 -10.93 10.99 -2.82
CA LYS A 115 -10.85 11.74 -4.08
C LYS A 115 -9.49 12.40 -4.32
N ASN A 116 -8.74 12.67 -3.26
CA ASN A 116 -7.43 13.29 -3.38
C ASN A 116 -6.42 12.22 -3.81
N GLU A 117 -5.87 12.38 -5.01
CA GLU A 117 -4.92 11.47 -5.65
C GLU A 117 -3.46 11.86 -5.44
N SER A 118 -3.20 12.92 -4.67
CA SER A 118 -1.84 13.38 -4.36
C SER A 118 -1.24 12.63 -3.18
N THR A 119 0.07 12.47 -3.24
CA THR A 119 0.92 11.91 -2.19
C THR A 119 2.22 12.70 -2.15
N SER A 120 2.81 12.82 -0.95
CA SER A 120 4.14 13.40 -0.77
C SER A 120 5.24 12.34 -0.67
N LEU A 121 4.87 11.05 -0.72
CA LEU A 121 5.80 9.94 -0.67
C LEU A 121 6.49 9.71 -2.03
N LYS A 122 7.69 9.14 -1.97
CA LYS A 122 8.46 8.75 -3.15
C LYS A 122 7.69 7.75 -4.02
N PRO A 123 7.74 7.92 -5.35
CA PRO A 123 7.03 7.08 -6.31
C PRO A 123 7.78 5.78 -6.61
N TYR A 124 8.03 4.98 -5.57
CA TYR A 124 8.81 3.75 -5.67
C TYR A 124 8.00 2.50 -5.34
N LEU A 125 8.29 1.42 -6.05
CA LEU A 125 7.94 0.06 -5.66
C LEU A 125 9.21 -0.60 -5.12
N TYR A 126 9.31 -0.70 -3.80
CA TYR A 126 10.44 -1.30 -3.09
C TYR A 126 10.40 -2.84 -3.20
N GLY A 127 11.59 -3.45 -3.25
CA GLY A 127 11.74 -4.89 -3.38
C GLY A 127 11.03 -5.46 -4.61
N ALA A 128 10.97 -4.68 -5.69
CA ALA A 128 10.20 -5.01 -6.88
C ALA A 128 10.67 -6.34 -7.49
N TYR A 129 9.73 -7.27 -7.65
CA TYR A 129 9.94 -8.57 -8.25
C TYR A 129 9.03 -8.73 -9.46
N CYS A 130 9.61 -8.87 -10.64
CA CYS A 130 8.86 -9.14 -11.86
C CYS A 130 8.47 -10.63 -11.89
N LEU A 131 7.17 -10.91 -11.96
CA LEU A 131 6.66 -12.28 -11.97
C LEU A 131 6.96 -12.99 -13.29
N ASP A 132 6.97 -12.26 -14.40
CA ASP A 132 7.17 -12.81 -15.75
C ASP A 132 8.63 -13.22 -15.98
N THR A 133 9.56 -12.34 -15.62
CA THR A 133 10.99 -12.49 -15.92
C THR A 133 11.83 -12.94 -14.73
N ARG A 134 11.24 -13.00 -13.54
CA ARG A 134 11.91 -13.30 -12.26
C ARG A 134 13.04 -12.32 -11.90
N VAL A 135 13.03 -11.12 -12.47
CA VAL A 135 13.97 -10.05 -12.15
C VAL A 135 13.62 -9.47 -10.77
N LYS A 136 14.65 -9.25 -9.95
CA LYS A 136 14.55 -8.57 -8.65
C LYS A 136 15.28 -7.24 -8.72
N LEU A 137 14.61 -6.17 -8.30
CA LEU A 137 15.18 -4.84 -8.15
C LEU A 137 15.04 -4.40 -6.69
N PRO A 138 16.03 -3.68 -6.15
CA PRO A 138 15.92 -3.13 -4.79
C PRO A 138 14.75 -2.13 -4.69
N PHE A 139 14.52 -1.36 -5.75
CA PHE A 139 13.33 -0.56 -5.96
C PHE A 139 13.12 -0.34 -7.47
N LEU A 140 11.89 0.00 -7.83
CA LEU A 140 11.52 0.41 -9.18
C LEU A 140 10.89 1.79 -9.10
N ASP A 141 11.44 2.75 -9.85
CA ASP A 141 10.81 4.06 -10.04
C ASP A 141 9.58 3.91 -10.94
N VAL A 142 8.43 4.37 -10.43
CA VAL A 142 7.14 4.30 -11.10
C VAL A 142 6.61 5.68 -11.49
N THR A 143 7.44 6.72 -11.42
CA THR A 143 7.10 8.08 -11.85
C THR A 143 6.60 8.08 -13.29
N GLY A 144 5.39 8.63 -13.51
CA GLY A 144 4.79 8.75 -14.84
C GLY A 144 4.32 7.43 -15.46
N LYS A 145 4.41 6.30 -14.76
CA LYS A 145 3.94 5.00 -15.26
C LYS A 145 2.46 4.79 -14.98
N SER A 146 1.78 4.11 -15.89
CA SER A 146 0.42 3.61 -15.64
C SER A 146 0.51 2.34 -14.80
N ILE A 147 -0.17 2.32 -13.66
CA ILE A 147 -0.13 1.21 -12.71
C ILE A 147 -1.56 0.76 -12.44
N GLN A 148 -1.79 -0.54 -12.50
CA GLN A 148 -3.06 -1.15 -12.18
C GLN A 148 -2.87 -2.28 -11.18
N VAL A 149 -3.65 -2.29 -10.09
CA VAL A 149 -3.68 -3.46 -9.20
C VAL A 149 -4.44 -4.59 -9.89
N VAL A 150 -3.81 -5.76 -9.95
CA VAL A 150 -4.33 -6.94 -10.63
C VAL A 150 -4.85 -7.96 -9.62
N ALA A 151 -4.11 -8.18 -8.54
CA ALA A 151 -4.43 -9.20 -7.54
C ALA A 151 -3.72 -8.96 -6.21
N LEU A 152 -4.04 -9.79 -5.22
CA LEU A 152 -3.22 -10.01 -4.04
C LEU A 152 -2.53 -11.37 -4.15
N SER A 153 -1.24 -11.43 -3.80
CA SER A 153 -0.55 -12.69 -3.63
C SER A 153 -0.96 -13.36 -2.32
N LYS A 154 -0.91 -14.70 -2.32
CA LYS A 154 -1.07 -15.50 -1.11
C LYS A 154 0.29 -15.73 -0.45
#